data_AF-A0A2N9AXF0-F1
#
_entry.id   AF-A0A2N9AXF0-F1
#
_cell.length_a   1.000
_cell.length_b   1.000
_cell.length_c   1.000
_cell.angle_alpha   90.00
_cell.angle_beta   90.00
_cell.angle_gamma   90.00
#
_symmetry.space_group_name_H-M   'P 1'
#
loop_
_entity.id
_entity.type
_entity.pdbx_description
1 polymer ?
#
loop_
_entity_poly.entity_id
_entity_poly.type
_entity_poly.pdbx_seq_one_letter_code
_entity_poly.pdbx_strand_id
1 'polypeptide(L)'
;MELIMAPPRLTSLEYYWFGKSQSLVSAYSRHRSMELGPAVADFVLAIKIDAKTCYTGHQSLRRLAERLDNESIDAAFMEALAVPNDGKNVENNRRVEAMRCLSSLFFVTADELQAEKERL
;
A
#
# COMPACT_ATOMS: atom_id res chain seq x y z
N MET A 1 13.12 29.16 -0.87
CA MET A 1 13.61 28.00 -0.10
C MET A 1 12.37 27.27 0.37
N GLU A 2 11.88 26.32 -0.44
CA GLU A 2 10.72 25.51 -0.06
C GLU A 2 11.16 24.53 1.03
N LEU A 3 10.48 24.58 2.18
CA LEU A 3 10.60 23.56 3.21
C LEU A 3 10.11 22.26 2.59
N ILE A 4 11.04 21.34 2.29
CA ILE A 4 10.71 19.94 1.99
C ILE A 4 10.13 19.38 3.30
N MET A 5 8.82 19.51 3.46
CA MET A 5 8.09 18.87 4.54
C MET A 5 8.21 17.37 4.31
N ALA A 6 9.06 16.71 5.11
CA ALA A 6 9.09 15.26 5.16
C ALA A 6 7.65 14.76 5.38
N PRO A 7 7.22 13.73 4.65
CA PRO A 7 5.87 13.20 4.80
C PRO A 7 5.61 12.87 6.28
N PRO A 8 4.40 13.16 6.79
CA PRO A 8 4.08 12.95 8.19
C PRO A 8 4.38 11.50 8.58
N ARG A 9 5.04 11.32 9.73
CA ARG A 9 5.39 9.98 10.22
C ARG A 9 4.11 9.17 10.43
N LEU A 10 4.16 7.90 10.04
CA LEU A 10 3.06 6.97 10.29
C LEU A 10 2.82 6.82 11.80
N THR A 11 1.55 6.68 12.19
CA THR A 11 1.19 6.28 13.55
C THR A 11 1.52 4.80 13.80
N SER A 12 1.51 4.34 15.05
CA SER A 12 1.76 2.92 15.37
C SER A 12 0.82 1.96 14.63
N LEU A 13 -0.45 2.36 14.45
CA LEU A 13 -1.44 1.58 13.71
C LEU A 13 -1.15 1.57 12.21
N GLU A 14 -0.79 2.72 11.65
CA GLU A 14 -0.39 2.83 10.24
C GLU A 14 0.88 2.01 9.95
N TYR A 15 1.87 2.01 10.86
CA TYR A 15 3.04 1.15 10.74
C TYR A 15 2.69 -0.34 10.79
N TYR A 16 1.73 -0.74 11.62
CA TYR A 16 1.25 -2.10 11.68
C TYR A 16 0.61 -2.54 10.34
N TRP A 17 -0.32 -1.75 9.80
CA TRP A 17 -0.93 -2.03 8.49
C TRP A 17 0.08 -2.00 7.35
N PHE A 18 1.03 -1.07 7.40
CA PHE A 18 2.12 -0.99 6.45
C PHE A 18 3.00 -2.24 6.48
N GLY A 19 3.40 -2.72 7.66
CA GLY A 19 4.18 -3.96 7.79
C GLY A 19 3.43 -5.20 7.27
N LYS A 20 2.10 -5.26 7.48
CA LYS A 20 1.27 -6.32 6.90
C LYS A 20 1.19 -6.23 5.37
N SER A 21 1.08 -5.00 4.84
CA SER A 21 1.10 -4.75 3.39
C SER A 21 2.41 -5.24 2.77
N GLN A 22 3.55 -4.92 3.39
CA GLN A 22 4.88 -5.39 2.96
C GLN A 22 5.00 -6.92 3.00
N SER A 23 4.40 -7.56 4.00
CA SER A 23 4.37 -9.03 4.11
C SER A 23 3.59 -9.67 2.96
N LEU A 24 2.41 -9.12 2.64
CA LEU A 24 1.59 -9.57 1.51
C LEU A 24 2.30 -9.36 0.17
N VAL A 25 2.87 -8.17 -0.03
CA VAL A 25 3.66 -7.82 -1.22
C VAL A 25 4.82 -8.80 -1.41
N SER A 26 5.55 -9.10 -0.33
CA SER A 26 6.69 -10.05 -0.36
C SER A 26 6.25 -11.49 -0.64
N ALA A 27 5.08 -11.90 -0.14
CA ALA A 27 4.52 -13.21 -0.45
C ALA A 27 4.12 -13.30 -1.93
N TYR A 28 3.40 -12.29 -2.44
CA TYR A 28 2.97 -12.23 -3.83
C TYR A 28 4.15 -12.18 -4.82
N SER A 29 5.21 -11.44 -4.51
CA SER A 29 6.37 -11.32 -5.39
C SER A 29 7.10 -12.66 -5.55
N ARG A 30 7.21 -13.44 -4.46
CA ARG A 30 7.93 -14.72 -4.43
C ARG A 30 7.12 -15.89 -4.94
N HIS A 31 5.80 -15.89 -4.74
CA HIS A 31 4.92 -16.99 -5.15
C HIS A 31 4.22 -16.67 -6.47
N ARG A 32 4.81 -17.09 -7.59
CA ARG A 32 4.29 -16.79 -8.94
C ARG A 32 2.89 -17.33 -9.24
N SER A 33 2.48 -18.41 -8.56
CA SER A 33 1.15 -18.99 -8.68
C SER A 33 0.08 -18.24 -7.86
N MET A 34 0.48 -17.28 -7.03
CA MET A 34 -0.44 -16.49 -6.23
C MET A 34 -1.13 -15.44 -7.11
N GLU A 35 -2.45 -15.41 -7.05
CA GLU A 35 -3.28 -14.40 -7.70
C GLU A 35 -3.37 -13.16 -6.80
N LEU A 36 -3.13 -11.98 -7.37
CA LEU A 36 -3.09 -10.74 -6.59
C LEU A 36 -4.47 -10.37 -6.05
N GLY A 37 -5.49 -10.40 -6.92
CA GLY A 37 -6.85 -9.92 -6.62
C GLY A 37 -7.46 -10.54 -5.36
N PRO A 38 -7.59 -11.87 -5.27
CA PRO A 38 -8.10 -12.54 -4.07
C PRO A 38 -7.28 -12.21 -2.82
N ALA A 39 -5.94 -12.18 -2.95
CA ALA A 39 -5.06 -11.96 -1.81
C ALA A 39 -5.13 -10.54 -1.24
N VAL A 40 -5.36 -9.53 -2.08
CA VAL A 40 -5.53 -8.14 -1.62
C VAL A 40 -6.95 -7.89 -1.12
N ALA A 41 -7.97 -8.57 -1.66
CA ALA A 41 -9.37 -8.32 -1.30
C ALA A 41 -9.64 -8.58 0.20
N ASP A 42 -9.29 -9.76 0.69
CA ASP A 42 -9.48 -10.13 2.11
C ASP A 42 -8.66 -9.22 3.03
N PHE A 43 -7.45 -8.87 2.60
CA PHE A 43 -6.55 -8.00 3.35
C PHE A 43 -7.09 -6.57 3.49
N VAL A 44 -7.55 -5.98 2.39
CA VAL A 44 -8.14 -4.63 2.36
C VAL A 44 -9.42 -4.60 3.18
N LEU A 45 -10.26 -5.65 3.11
CA LEU A 45 -11.46 -5.73 3.93
C LEU A 45 -11.14 -5.73 5.43
N ALA A 46 -10.14 -6.49 5.87
CA ALA A 46 -9.73 -6.53 7.28
C ALA A 46 -9.26 -5.14 7.76
N ILE A 47 -8.43 -4.45 6.96
CA ILE A 47 -7.97 -3.10 7.28
C ILE A 47 -9.11 -2.08 7.24
N LYS A 48 -10.05 -2.19 6.30
CA LYS A 48 -11.23 -1.32 6.23
C LYS A 48 -12.06 -1.41 7.52
N ILE A 49 -12.32 -2.63 8.00
CA ILE A 49 -13.07 -2.86 9.25
C ILE A 49 -12.34 -2.21 10.42
N ASP A 50 -11.03 -2.41 10.53
CA ASP A 50 -10.21 -1.83 11.59
C ASP A 50 -10.21 -0.30 11.53
N ALA A 51 -9.95 0.28 10.36
CA ALA A 51 -9.96 1.73 10.13
C ALA A 51 -11.32 2.38 10.42
N LYS A 52 -12.43 1.67 10.16
CA LYS A 52 -13.79 2.16 10.44
C LYS A 52 -14.02 2.41 11.93
N THR A 53 -13.35 1.67 12.82
CA THR A 53 -13.49 1.86 14.28
C THR A 53 -12.85 3.16 14.78
N CYS A 54 -12.01 3.80 13.98
CA CYS A 54 -11.26 4.99 14.36
C CYS A 54 -11.78 6.26 13.65
N TYR A 55 -11.92 7.36 14.39
CA TYR A 55 -12.37 8.64 13.82
C TYR A 55 -11.44 9.15 12.70
N THR A 56 -10.13 8.94 12.82
CA THR A 56 -9.13 9.34 11.80
C THR A 56 -8.79 8.23 10.79
N GLY A 57 -9.48 7.08 10.81
CA GLY A 57 -9.10 5.91 10.02
C GLY A 57 -9.00 6.16 8.51
N HIS A 58 -9.91 6.96 7.93
CA HIS A 58 -9.83 7.33 6.51
C HIS A 58 -8.57 8.14 6.19
N GLN A 59 -8.18 9.10 7.03
CA GLN A 59 -6.93 9.87 6.85
C GLN A 59 -5.70 8.96 7.01
N SER A 60 -5.74 8.01 7.94
CA SER A 60 -4.69 7.02 8.13
C SER A 60 -4.52 6.12 6.90
N LEU A 61 -5.63 5.69 6.27
CA LEU A 61 -5.58 4.92 5.02
C LEU A 61 -4.99 5.72 3.86
N ARG A 62 -5.32 7.02 3.73
CA ARG A 62 -4.69 7.87 2.70
C ARG A 62 -3.18 7.96 2.88
N ARG A 63 -2.69 8.21 4.10
CA ARG A 63 -1.25 8.24 4.38
C ARG A 63 -0.57 6.90 4.10
N LEU A 64 -1.24 5.79 4.42
CA LEU A 64 -0.75 4.45 4.10
C LEU A 64 -0.66 4.23 2.58
N ALA A 65 -1.70 4.64 1.85
CA ALA A 65 -1.74 4.56 0.39
C ALA A 65 -0.61 5.38 -0.26
N GLU A 66 -0.45 6.63 0.16
CA GLU A 66 0.65 7.52 -0.26
C GLU A 66 2.02 6.88 0.02
N ARG A 67 2.20 6.26 1.19
CA ARG A 67 3.45 5.58 1.51
C ARG A 67 3.74 4.42 0.57
N LEU A 68 2.74 3.59 0.28
CA LEU A 68 2.88 2.45 -0.63
C LEU A 68 3.12 2.90 -2.08
N ASP A 69 2.48 3.99 -2.51
CA ASP A 69 2.70 4.56 -3.83
C ASP A 69 4.14 5.04 -4.00
N ASN A 70 4.64 5.82 -3.02
CA ASN A 70 6.02 6.29 -2.99
C ASN A 70 7.02 5.13 -3.02
N GLU A 71 6.80 4.07 -2.23
CA GLU A 71 7.67 2.89 -2.27
C GLU A 71 7.60 2.12 -3.58
N SER A 72 6.45 2.16 -4.27
CA SER A 72 6.32 1.57 -5.60
C SER A 72 7.11 2.36 -6.65
N ILE A 73 7.14 3.68 -6.53
CA ILE A 73 7.91 4.58 -7.40
C ILE A 73 9.40 4.36 -7.15
N ASP A 74 9.84 4.35 -5.89
CA ASP A 74 11.23 4.09 -5.52
C ASP A 74 11.70 2.72 -6.01
N ALA A 75 10.89 1.67 -5.82
CA ALA A 75 11.23 0.31 -6.26
C ALA A 75 11.29 0.19 -7.80
N ALA A 76 10.40 0.88 -8.53
CA ALA A 76 10.44 0.91 -9.98
C ALA A 76 11.65 1.70 -10.51
N PHE A 77 12.00 2.81 -9.85
CA PHE A 77 13.16 3.61 -10.21
C PHE A 77 14.46 2.84 -9.98
N MET A 78 14.61 2.19 -8.82
CA MET A 78 15.80 1.40 -8.51
C MET A 78 16.00 0.21 -9.46
N GLU A 79 14.91 -0.38 -9.95
CA GLU A 79 14.95 -1.44 -10.95
C GLU A 79 15.41 -0.94 -12.32
N ALA A 80 14.95 0.23 -12.75
CA ALA A 80 15.37 0.84 -14.00
C ALA A 80 16.88 1.15 -14.04
N LEU A 81 17.51 1.33 -12.87
CA LEU A 81 18.95 1.53 -12.73
C LEU A 81 19.75 0.23 -12.58
N ALA A 82 19.09 -0.91 -12.36
CA ALA A 82 19.75 -2.18 -12.11
C ALA A 82 20.21 -2.86 -13.39
N VAL A 83 21.26 -3.69 -13.28
CA VAL A 83 21.68 -4.58 -14.37
C VAL A 83 20.59 -5.65 -14.57
N PRO A 84 20.12 -5.89 -15.81
CA PRO A 84 19.03 -6.83 -16.06
C PRO A 84 19.32 -8.24 -15.52
N ASN A 85 18.39 -8.76 -14.73
CA ASN A 85 18.37 -10.15 -14.27
C ASN A 85 16.93 -10.67 -14.28
N ASP A 86 16.57 -11.48 -15.27
CA ASP A 86 15.18 -11.89 -15.54
C ASP A 86 14.41 -12.41 -14.32
N GLY A 87 15.06 -13.17 -13.43
CA GLY A 87 14.42 -13.67 -12.22
C GLY A 87 14.09 -12.58 -11.22
N LYS A 88 15.05 -11.69 -10.97
CA LYS A 88 14.92 -10.56 -10.03
C LYS A 88 13.98 -9.48 -10.58
N ASN A 89 14.03 -9.22 -11.87
CA ASN A 89 13.18 -8.26 -12.56
C ASN A 89 11.71 -8.67 -12.44
N VAL A 90 11.39 -9.96 -12.63
CA VAL A 90 10.01 -10.47 -12.46
C VAL A 90 9.53 -10.32 -11.02
N GLU A 91 10.35 -10.66 -10.03
CA GLU A 91 9.98 -10.49 -8.62
C GLU A 91 9.74 -9.01 -8.28
N ASN A 92 10.60 -8.11 -8.73
CA ASN A 92 10.45 -6.68 -8.45
C ASN A 92 9.23 -6.08 -9.16
N ASN A 93 8.97 -6.46 -10.41
CA ASN A 93 7.77 -6.03 -11.14
C ASN A 93 6.49 -6.47 -10.41
N ARG A 94 6.42 -7.70 -9.92
CA ARG A 94 5.30 -8.19 -9.09
C ARG A 94 5.18 -7.41 -7.78
N ARG A 95 6.31 -7.08 -7.15
CA ARG A 95 6.33 -6.25 -5.94
C ARG A 95 5.72 -4.87 -6.21
N VAL A 96 6.14 -4.19 -7.29
CA VAL A 96 5.61 -2.88 -7.71
C VAL A 96 4.12 -2.96 -8.02
N GLU A 97 3.69 -3.99 -8.75
CA GLU A 97 2.28 -4.25 -9.06
C GLU A 97 1.43 -4.37 -7.79
N ALA A 98 1.86 -5.18 -6.82
CA ALA A 98 1.14 -5.34 -5.56
C ALA A 98 1.07 -4.06 -4.74
N MET A 99 2.16 -3.29 -4.65
CA MET A 99 2.18 -2.02 -3.91
C MET A 99 1.23 -0.99 -4.54
N ARG A 100 1.21 -0.87 -5.87
CA ARG A 100 0.28 0.02 -6.59
C ARG A 100 -1.17 -0.41 -6.43
N CYS A 101 -1.44 -1.71 -6.49
CA CYS A 101 -2.78 -2.25 -6.29
C CYS A 101 -3.30 -1.93 -4.87
N LEU A 102 -2.48 -2.19 -3.84
CA LEU A 102 -2.84 -1.87 -2.46
C LEU A 102 -3.03 -0.37 -2.24
N SER A 103 -2.13 0.47 -2.76
CA SER A 103 -2.26 1.92 -2.69
C SER A 103 -3.60 2.39 -3.26
N SER A 104 -3.93 1.98 -4.48
CA SER A 104 -5.19 2.34 -5.14
C SER A 104 -6.40 1.88 -4.32
N LEU A 105 -6.41 0.64 -3.83
CA LEU A 105 -7.51 0.12 -3.03
C LEU A 105 -7.66 0.85 -1.68
N PHE A 106 -6.56 1.25 -1.04
CA PHE A 106 -6.60 2.03 0.19
C PHE A 106 -7.09 3.46 -0.02
N PHE A 107 -6.76 4.12 -1.15
CA PHE A 107 -7.37 5.40 -1.50
C PHE A 107 -8.89 5.28 -1.67
N VAL A 108 -9.35 4.31 -2.46
CA VAL A 108 -10.79 4.05 -2.65
C VAL A 108 -11.48 3.78 -1.31
N THR A 109 -10.87 2.93 -0.48
CA THR A 109 -11.42 2.58 0.84
C THR A 109 -11.47 3.82 1.76
N ALA A 110 -10.46 4.68 1.72
CA ALA A 110 -10.46 5.91 2.50
C ALA A 110 -11.59 6.85 2.08
N ASP A 111 -11.83 6.99 0.77
CA ASP A 111 -12.90 7.83 0.23
C ASP A 111 -14.28 7.28 0.61
N GLU A 112 -14.47 5.96 0.56
CA GLU A 112 -15.68 5.30 1.04
C GLU A 112 -15.94 5.57 2.53
N LEU A 113 -14.91 5.44 3.38
CA LEU A 113 -15.05 5.67 4.82
C LEU A 113 -15.28 7.14 5.15
N GLN A 114 -14.71 8.08 4.39
CA GLN A 114 -14.98 9.50 4.55
C GLN A 114 -16.43 9.81 4.16
N ALA A 115 -16.89 9.33 3.01
CA ALA A 115 -18.26 9.54 2.55
C ALA A 115 -19.29 8.92 3.51
N GLU A 116 -18.99 7.78 4.14
CA GLU A 116 -19.84 7.20 5.17
C GLU A 116 -19.93 8.10 6.41
N LYS A 117 -18.82 8.72 6.83
CA LYS A 117 -18.79 9.64 7.98
C LYS A 117 -19.54 10.94 7.73
N GLU A 118 -19.45 11.49 6.53
CA GLU A 118 -20.15 12.73 6.17
C GLU A 118 -21.67 12.56 6.07
N ARG A 119 -22.17 11.31 6.05
CA ARG A 119 -23.60 10.98 6.05
C ARG A 119 -24.19 10.74 7.44
N LEU A 120 -23.35 10.61 8.47
CA LEU A 120 -23.74 10.39 9.87
C LEU A 120 -23.87 11.73 10.62
#